data_AF-A0A958S0B4-F1
#
_entry.id   AF-A0A958S0B4-F1
#
_cell.length_a   1.000
_cell.length_b   1.000
_cell.length_c   1.000
_cell.angle_alpha   90.00
_cell.angle_beta   90.00
_cell.angle_gamma   90.00
#
_symmetry.space_group_name_H-M   'P 1'
#
loop_
_entity.id
_entity.type
_entity.pdbx_description
1 polymer ?
#
loop_
_entity_poly.entity_id
_entity_poly.type
_entity_poly.pdbx_seq_one_letter_code
_entity_poly.pdbx_strand_id
1 'polypeptide(L)'
;MIAFLVVGVSSTTFAQKKEKNKGKEKEAKAIERPEKVGHAATDDFVNSSFNLYEKNQKVAAQLSDAANSVSDAEGIKKDLDGQMEEVKGLLGKSKDVLTEAKGITPKTNSMKAVKAVNAATKALNETQKNIPGQLEAIKNQGATE
;
A
#
# COMPACT_ATOMS: atom_id res chain seq x y z
N MET A 1 47.38 -17.90 -9.54
CA MET A 1 47.05 -16.96 -10.63
C MET A 1 46.06 -17.68 -11.53
N ILE A 2 44.76 -17.46 -11.33
CA ILE A 2 43.70 -18.15 -12.08
C ILE A 2 43.18 -17.15 -13.12
N ALA A 3 43.44 -17.43 -14.39
CA ALA A 3 42.89 -16.72 -15.51
C ALA A 3 41.48 -17.26 -15.80
N PHE A 4 40.47 -16.38 -15.83
CA PHE A 4 39.15 -16.69 -16.36
C PHE A 4 38.81 -15.70 -17.48
N LEU A 5 39.18 -16.14 -18.68
CA LEU A 5 38.52 -16.05 -19.98
C LEU A 5 37.42 -14.98 -20.17
N VAL A 6 37.73 -14.01 -21.04
CA VAL A 6 36.78 -13.10 -21.71
C VAL A 6 36.33 -13.75 -23.02
N VAL A 7 35.02 -13.88 -23.24
CA VAL A 7 34.41 -13.90 -24.58
C VAL A 7 33.18 -13.01 -24.54
N GLY A 8 33.13 -12.06 -25.48
CA GLY A 8 32.15 -10.99 -25.53
C GLY A 8 30.93 -11.26 -26.40
N VAL A 9 29.99 -10.32 -26.25
CA VAL A 9 29.02 -9.74 -27.20
C VAL A 9 28.28 -10.64 -28.19
N SER A 10 26.94 -10.62 -28.11
CA SER A 10 26.06 -10.22 -29.23
C SER A 10 24.58 -10.13 -28.80
N SER A 11 24.05 -8.92 -28.75
CA SER A 11 22.65 -8.67 -29.09
C SER A 11 22.55 -7.27 -29.70
N THR A 12 22.79 -7.21 -31.00
CA THR A 12 22.48 -6.08 -31.86
C THR A 12 20.98 -5.80 -31.86
N THR A 13 20.63 -4.60 -31.43
CA THR A 13 19.76 -3.66 -32.14
C THR A 13 18.56 -4.22 -32.90
N PHE A 14 17.37 -4.12 -32.30
CA PHE A 14 16.19 -3.63 -33.00
C PHE A 14 15.87 -2.23 -32.47
N ALA A 15 16.32 -1.21 -33.20
CA ALA A 15 15.86 0.15 -33.03
C ALA A 15 14.58 0.33 -33.85
N GLN A 16 13.43 0.36 -33.20
CA GLN A 16 12.25 1.06 -33.70
C GLN A 16 11.63 1.90 -32.59
N LYS A 17 12.10 3.15 -32.58
CA LYS A 17 11.48 4.39 -32.14
C LYS A 17 9.94 4.33 -32.00
N LYS A 18 9.44 4.31 -30.76
CA LYS A 18 8.23 5.03 -30.31
C LYS A 18 8.27 5.17 -28.78
N GLU A 19 8.19 6.42 -28.34
CA GLU A 19 7.93 6.94 -27.00
C GLU A 19 8.41 6.12 -25.79
N LYS A 20 9.56 6.54 -25.25
CA LYS A 20 9.92 6.29 -23.86
C LYS A 20 8.93 6.99 -22.93
N ASN A 21 7.82 6.31 -22.64
CA ASN A 21 7.16 6.43 -21.36
C ASN A 21 7.15 5.05 -20.68
N LYS A 22 8.35 4.48 -20.53
CA LYS A 22 8.58 3.43 -19.51
C LYS A 22 8.56 4.15 -18.17
N GLY A 23 7.34 4.39 -17.69
CA GLY A 23 7.09 4.51 -16.27
C GLY A 23 7.75 3.30 -15.64
N LYS A 24 8.89 3.53 -14.96
CA LYS A 24 9.38 2.58 -13.99
C LYS A 24 8.17 2.32 -13.11
N GLU A 25 7.63 1.11 -13.15
CA GLU A 25 6.91 0.53 -12.03
C GLU A 25 7.86 0.73 -10.86
N LYS A 26 7.69 1.86 -10.16
CA LYS A 26 8.20 2.00 -8.82
C LYS A 26 7.42 0.92 -8.11
N GLU A 27 8.05 -0.22 -7.85
CA GLU A 27 7.66 -1.05 -6.71
C GLU A 27 7.44 -0.04 -5.58
N ALA A 28 6.17 0.23 -5.27
CA ALA A 28 5.81 1.20 -4.27
C ALA A 28 6.40 0.62 -2.99
N LYS A 29 7.52 1.22 -2.54
CA LYS A 29 8.24 0.77 -1.36
C LYS A 29 7.21 0.66 -0.24
N ALA A 30 6.88 -0.58 0.15
CA ALA A 30 5.81 -0.86 1.09
C ALA A 30 6.01 0.03 2.32
N ILE A 31 4.95 0.69 2.79
CA ILE A 31 5.06 1.50 4.00
C ILE A 31 5.38 0.54 5.14
N GLU A 32 6.54 0.74 5.75
CA GLU A 32 6.95 -0.06 6.90
C GLU A 32 6.09 0.28 8.12
N ARG A 33 5.59 -0.77 8.79
CA ARG A 33 4.84 -0.64 10.03
C ARG A 33 5.77 -0.12 11.13
N PRO A 34 5.43 0.99 11.79
CA PRO A 34 6.24 1.49 12.90
C PRO A 34 6.16 0.53 14.09
N GLU A 35 7.22 0.52 14.90
CA GLU A 35 7.23 -0.22 16.17
C GLU A 35 6.18 0.32 17.14
N LYS A 36 5.75 -0.54 18.06
CA LYS A 36 4.81 -0.19 19.13
C LYS A 36 5.38 0.95 19.97
N VAL A 37 4.59 2.01 20.18
CA VAL A 37 5.04 3.21 20.91
C VAL A 37 4.63 3.19 22.38
N GLY A 38 3.81 2.22 22.80
CA GLY A 38 3.41 2.03 24.20
C GLY A 38 2.32 3.00 24.65
N HIS A 39 1.60 3.61 23.71
CA HIS A 39 0.46 4.48 23.96
C HIS A 39 -0.77 3.89 23.29
N ALA A 40 -1.75 3.45 24.08
CA ALA A 40 -2.86 2.62 23.61
C ALA A 40 -3.58 3.20 22.39
N ALA A 41 -4.04 4.45 22.47
CA ALA A 41 -4.76 5.08 21.35
C ALA A 41 -3.92 5.21 20.08
N THR A 42 -2.60 5.45 20.21
CA THR A 42 -1.69 5.50 19.07
C THR A 42 -1.43 4.11 18.50
N ASP A 43 -1.16 3.14 19.36
CA ASP A 43 -0.90 1.76 18.96
C ASP A 43 -2.13 1.15 18.26
N ASP A 44 -3.33 1.39 18.79
CA ASP A 44 -4.59 0.91 18.20
C ASP A 44 -4.87 1.56 16.85
N PHE A 45 -4.62 2.87 16.72
CA PHE A 45 -4.75 3.58 15.45
C PHE A 45 -3.75 3.06 14.41
N VAL A 46 -2.49 2.86 14.80
CA VAL A 46 -1.44 2.28 13.94
C VAL A 46 -1.83 0.88 13.52
N ASN A 47 -2.21 0.01 14.46
CA ASN A 47 -2.57 -1.37 14.17
C ASN A 47 -3.74 -1.45 13.20
N SER A 48 -4.82 -0.71 13.45
CA SER A 48 -6.00 -0.68 12.58
C SER A 48 -5.65 -0.18 11.18
N SER A 49 -4.88 0.90 11.08
CA SER A 49 -4.48 1.50 9.80
C SER A 49 -3.62 0.55 8.96
N PHE A 50 -2.64 -0.11 9.58
CA PHE A 50 -1.76 -1.04 8.88
C PHE A 50 -2.44 -2.38 8.58
N ASN A 51 -3.35 -2.87 9.44
CA ASN A 51 -4.15 -4.06 9.12
C ASN A 51 -4.99 -3.83 7.87
N LEU A 52 -5.60 -2.64 7.77
CA LEU A 52 -6.40 -2.26 6.60
C LEU A 52 -5.54 -2.12 5.34
N TYR A 53 -4.36 -1.52 5.47
CA TYR A 53 -3.39 -1.42 4.38
C TYR A 53 -2.89 -2.79 3.90
N GLU A 54 -2.52 -3.69 4.82
CA GLU A 54 -2.09 -5.05 4.50
C GLU A 54 -3.22 -5.86 3.84
N LYS A 55 -4.46 -5.68 4.31
CA LYS A 55 -5.65 -6.27 3.68
C LYS A 55 -5.86 -5.74 2.27
N ASN A 56 -5.71 -4.43 2.05
CA ASN A 56 -5.80 -3.83 0.72
C ASN A 56 -4.71 -4.33 -0.24
N GLN A 57 -3.48 -4.52 0.25
CA GLN A 57 -2.40 -5.10 -0.55
C GLN A 57 -2.70 -6.55 -0.98
N LYS A 58 -3.32 -7.35 -0.09
CA LYS A 58 -3.75 -8.72 -0.45
C LYS A 58 -4.79 -8.68 -1.56
N VAL A 59 -5.75 -7.76 -1.51
CA VAL A 59 -6.72 -7.56 -2.60
C VAL A 59 -6.02 -7.18 -3.91
N ALA A 60 -5.05 -6.27 -3.86
CA ALA A 60 -4.25 -5.91 -5.05
C ALA A 60 -3.55 -7.13 -5.67
N ALA A 61 -2.97 -7.99 -4.83
CA ALA A 61 -2.30 -9.21 -5.27
C ALA A 61 -3.28 -10.22 -5.88
N GLN A 62 -4.45 -10.42 -5.26
CA GLN A 62 -5.52 -11.28 -5.78
C GLN A 62 -6.04 -10.80 -7.14
N LEU A 63 -6.22 -9.49 -7.32
CA LEU A 63 -6.67 -8.92 -8.59
C LEU A 63 -5.61 -9.00 -9.70
N SER A 64 -4.33 -9.07 -9.32
CA SER A 64 -3.22 -9.24 -10.27
C SER A 64 -3.03 -10.70 -10.68
N ASP A 65 -3.51 -11.66 -9.88
CA ASP A 65 -3.49 -13.09 -10.20
C ASP A 65 -4.69 -13.48 -11.08
N ALA A 66 -4.46 -13.58 -12.39
CA ALA A 66 -5.46 -13.85 -13.40
C ALA A 66 -6.24 -15.18 -13.20
N ALA A 67 -5.74 -16.12 -12.39
CA ALA A 67 -6.41 -17.39 -12.14
C ALA A 67 -7.55 -17.29 -11.09
N ASN A 68 -7.53 -16.28 -10.23
CA ASN A 68 -8.42 -16.17 -9.06
C ASN A 68 -9.39 -14.98 -9.12
N SER A 69 -9.30 -14.13 -10.15
CA SER A 69 -9.83 -12.78 -10.08
C SER A 69 -11.31 -12.63 -10.51
N VAL A 70 -11.87 -13.62 -11.21
CA VAL A 70 -13.26 -13.53 -11.74
C VAL A 70 -14.30 -14.18 -10.82
N SER A 71 -13.96 -15.26 -10.10
CA SER A 71 -14.94 -16.04 -9.34
C SER A 71 -15.43 -15.40 -8.04
N ASP A 72 -14.73 -14.38 -7.51
CA ASP A 72 -15.09 -13.69 -6.26
C ASP A 72 -15.18 -12.15 -6.42
N ALA A 73 -15.44 -11.68 -7.65
CA ALA A 73 -15.47 -10.25 -7.96
C ALA A 73 -16.45 -9.44 -7.08
N GLU A 74 -17.63 -10.01 -6.78
CA GLU A 74 -18.64 -9.36 -5.94
C GLU A 74 -18.23 -9.31 -4.46
N GLY A 75 -17.60 -10.37 -3.95
CA GLY A 75 -17.04 -10.44 -2.61
C GLY A 75 -15.92 -9.41 -2.42
N ILE A 76 -14.98 -9.34 -3.37
CA ILE A 76 -13.89 -8.36 -3.37
C ILE A 76 -14.44 -6.93 -3.44
N LYS A 77 -15.44 -6.66 -4.30
CA LYS A 77 -16.06 -5.34 -4.39
C LYS A 77 -16.67 -4.90 -3.05
N LYS A 78 -17.44 -5.78 -2.40
CA LYS A 78 -18.03 -5.52 -1.09
C LYS A 78 -16.96 -5.28 -0.02
N ASP A 79 -15.85 -6.04 -0.08
CA ASP A 79 -14.73 -5.85 0.81
C ASP A 79 -14.06 -4.48 0.60
N LEU A 80 -13.82 -4.07 -0.66
CA LEU A 80 -13.28 -2.76 -1.01
C LEU A 80 -14.17 -1.60 -0.55
N ASP A 81 -15.50 -1.73 -0.71
CA ASP A 81 -16.46 -0.75 -0.19
C ASP A 81 -16.38 -0.65 1.35
N GLY A 82 -16.28 -1.80 2.04
CA GLY A 82 -16.07 -1.85 3.48
C GLY A 82 -14.75 -1.21 3.92
N GLN A 83 -13.66 -1.51 3.21
CA GLN A 83 -12.36 -0.91 3.46
C GLN A 83 -12.40 0.61 3.30
N MET A 84 -13.16 1.13 2.33
CA MET A 84 -13.30 2.58 2.12
C MET A 84 -14.01 3.27 3.29
N GLU A 85 -15.05 2.64 3.85
CA GLU A 85 -15.72 3.15 5.05
C GLU A 85 -14.81 3.08 6.29
N GLU A 86 -14.04 1.99 6.44
CA GLU A 86 -13.04 1.88 7.51
C GLU A 86 -11.94 2.96 7.38
N VAL A 87 -11.45 3.22 6.16
CA VAL A 87 -10.49 4.31 5.88
C VAL A 87 -11.07 5.65 6.33
N LYS A 88 -12.31 5.98 5.95
CA LYS A 88 -12.96 7.25 6.35
C LYS A 88 -13.08 7.34 7.87
N GLY A 89 -13.50 6.26 8.53
CA GLY A 89 -13.63 6.20 9.98
C GLY A 89 -12.31 6.40 10.71
N LEU A 90 -11.22 5.78 10.22
CA LEU A 90 -9.89 5.93 10.81
C LEU A 90 -9.30 7.32 10.53
N LEU A 91 -9.39 7.82 9.30
CA LEU A 91 -8.93 9.18 8.97
C LEU A 91 -9.67 10.25 9.77
N GLY A 92 -10.96 10.05 10.06
CA GLY A 92 -11.74 10.93 10.95
C GLY A 92 -11.17 11.01 12.37
N LYS A 93 -10.59 9.92 12.89
CA LYS A 93 -9.96 9.84 14.23
C LYS A 93 -8.51 10.35 14.24
N SER A 94 -7.87 10.48 13.08
CA SER A 94 -6.43 10.75 12.96
C SER A 94 -6.00 12.06 13.66
N LYS A 95 -6.85 13.09 13.64
CA LYS A 95 -6.56 14.39 14.26
C LYS A 95 -6.53 14.30 15.79
N ASP A 96 -7.46 13.57 16.38
CA ASP A 96 -7.56 13.42 17.82
C ASP A 96 -6.40 12.57 18.34
N VAL A 97 -6.13 11.44 17.68
CA VAL A 97 -4.98 10.59 18.00
C VAL A 97 -3.66 11.34 17.83
N LEU A 98 -3.52 12.20 16.82
CA LEU A 98 -2.35 13.05 16.65
C LEU A 98 -2.19 14.07 17.80
N THR A 99 -3.30 14.60 18.29
CA THR A 99 -3.31 15.55 19.41
C THR A 99 -2.89 14.85 20.71
N GLU A 100 -3.43 13.66 20.98
CA GLU A 100 -3.01 12.82 22.10
C GLU A 100 -1.54 12.45 22.00
N ALA A 101 -1.07 12.00 20.83
CA ALA A 101 0.32 11.65 20.59
C ALA A 101 1.27 12.82 20.90
N LYS A 102 0.89 14.05 20.53
CA LYS A 102 1.68 15.26 20.83
C LYS A 102 1.77 15.54 22.34
N GLY A 103 0.74 15.18 23.10
CA GLY A 103 0.64 15.39 24.55
C GLY A 103 1.43 14.41 25.42
N ILE A 104 1.96 13.32 24.85
CA ILE A 104 2.70 12.31 25.62
C ILE A 104 4.00 12.88 26.22
N THR A 105 4.26 12.53 27.48
CA THR A 105 5.52 12.82 28.17
C THR A 105 6.30 11.51 28.45
N PRO A 106 7.64 11.53 28.41
CA PRO A 106 8.52 12.62 27.95
C PRO A 106 8.39 12.90 26.45
N LYS A 107 8.86 14.08 26.01
CA LYS A 107 8.75 14.55 24.61
C LYS A 107 9.32 13.56 23.58
N THR A 108 10.29 12.74 23.97
CA THR A 108 10.83 11.65 23.14
C THR A 108 9.78 10.62 22.75
N ASN A 109 8.87 10.27 23.66
CA ASN A 109 7.76 9.35 23.40
C ASN A 109 6.70 10.00 22.51
N SER A 110 6.38 11.28 22.75
CA SER A 110 5.50 12.06 21.86
C SER A 110 6.02 12.10 20.42
N MET A 111 7.32 12.32 20.21
CA MET A 111 7.89 12.29 18.86
C MET A 111 7.78 10.91 18.19
N LYS A 112 7.99 9.82 18.94
CA LYS A 112 7.81 8.45 18.42
C LYS A 112 6.35 8.20 18.03
N ALA A 113 5.41 8.56 18.91
CA ALA A 113 3.99 8.43 18.67
C ALA A 113 3.52 9.24 17.45
N VAL A 114 3.93 10.50 17.33
CA VAL A 114 3.60 11.35 16.17
C VAL A 114 4.14 10.76 14.87
N LYS A 115 5.36 10.22 14.86
CA LYS A 115 5.90 9.52 13.68
C LYS A 115 5.07 8.29 13.32
N ALA A 116 4.66 7.51 14.31
CA ALA A 116 3.81 6.33 14.10
C ALA A 116 2.43 6.72 13.55
N VAL A 117 1.78 7.75 14.11
CA VAL A 117 0.52 8.30 13.59
C VAL A 117 0.67 8.77 12.15
N ASN A 118 1.75 9.48 11.81
CA ASN A 118 1.99 9.93 10.44
C ASN A 118 2.17 8.77 9.45
N ALA A 119 2.88 7.71 9.86
CA ALA A 119 3.04 6.50 9.05
C ALA A 119 1.68 5.79 8.84
N ALA A 120 0.88 5.66 9.89
CA ALA A 120 -0.47 5.09 9.82
C ALA A 120 -1.40 5.90 8.90
N THR A 121 -1.41 7.23 9.02
CA THR A 121 -2.16 8.12 8.12
C THR A 121 -1.68 7.99 6.68
N LYS A 122 -0.38 7.79 6.44
CA LYS A 122 0.14 7.52 5.09
C LYS A 122 -0.40 6.19 4.54
N ALA A 123 -0.43 5.13 5.35
CA ALA A 123 -0.97 3.82 4.98
C ALA A 123 -2.46 3.89 4.62
N LEU A 124 -3.25 4.64 5.40
CA LEU A 124 -4.66 4.91 5.09
C LEU A 124 -4.82 5.67 3.77
N ASN A 125 -4.02 6.71 3.54
CA ASN A 125 -4.08 7.49 2.30
C ASN A 125 -3.67 6.66 1.06
N GLU A 126 -2.71 5.75 1.18
CA GLU A 126 -2.37 4.82 0.09
C GLU A 126 -3.53 3.84 -0.16
N THR A 127 -4.10 3.26 0.89
CA THR A 127 -5.28 2.39 0.79
C THR A 127 -6.43 3.10 0.08
N GLN A 128 -6.76 4.33 0.50
CA GLN A 128 -7.82 5.15 -0.09
C GLN A 128 -7.61 5.39 -1.60
N LYS A 129 -6.35 5.57 -2.02
CA LYS A 129 -6.01 5.82 -3.43
C LYS A 129 -6.06 4.57 -4.27
N ASN A 130 -5.78 3.41 -3.68
CA ASN A 130 -5.74 2.13 -4.39
C ASN A 130 -7.14 1.57 -4.66
N ILE A 131 -8.08 1.76 -3.73
CA ILE A 131 -9.44 1.20 -3.80
C ILE A 131 -10.15 1.52 -5.14
N PRO A 132 -10.19 2.78 -5.63
CA PRO A 132 -10.83 3.08 -6.92
C PRO A 132 -10.21 2.32 -8.10
N GLY A 133 -8.89 2.25 -8.16
CA GLY A 133 -8.19 1.52 -9.23
C GLY A 133 -8.43 0.01 -9.15
N GLN A 134 -8.54 -0.55 -7.95
CA GLN A 134 -8.89 -1.96 -7.73
C GLN A 134 -10.34 -2.25 -8.17
N LEU A 135 -11.28 -1.34 -7.88
CA LEU A 135 -12.66 -1.45 -8.35
C LEU A 135 -12.76 -1.37 -9.89
N GLU A 136 -11.95 -0.53 -10.53
CA GLU A 136 -11.86 -0.47 -11.99
C GLU A 136 -11.27 -1.74 -12.58
N ALA A 137 -10.23 -2.32 -11.96
CA ALA A 137 -9.65 -3.59 -12.40
C ALA A 137 -10.69 -4.73 -12.38
N ILE A 138 -11.51 -4.81 -11.33
CA ILE A 138 -12.62 -5.78 -11.24
C ILE A 138 -13.62 -5.60 -12.40
N LYS A 139 -14.02 -4.35 -12.69
CA LYS A 139 -14.95 -4.06 -13.79
C LYS A 139 -14.39 -4.49 -15.14
N ASN A 140 -13.11 -4.22 -15.39
CA ASN A 140 -12.47 -4.53 -16.66
C ASN A 140 -12.26 -6.05 -16.86
N GLN A 141 -12.09 -6.81 -15.78
CA GLN A 141 -12.02 -8.27 -15.83
C GLN A 141 -13.37 -8.93 -16.13
N GLY A 142 -14.48 -8.32 -15.70
CA GLY A 142 -15.84 -8.75 -16.05
C GLY A 142 -16.33 -8.33 -17.44
N ALA A 143 -15.59 -7.46 -18.15
CA ALA A 143 -15.94 -6.97 -19.48
C ALA A 143 -15.26 -7.75 -20.63
N THR A 144 -14.45 -8.77 -20.31
CA THR A 144 -13.76 -9.63 -21.28
C THR A 144 -14.53 -10.86 -21.71
N GLU A 145 -15.81 -11.00 -21.31
CA GLU A 145 -16.72 -12.04 -21.83
C GLU A 145 -17.50 -11.60 -23.07
#